data_AF-A0A925KCF3-F1
#
_entry.id   AF-A0A925KCF3-F1
#
_cell.length_a   1.000
_cell.length_b   1.000
_cell.length_c   1.000
_cell.angle_alpha   90.00
_cell.angle_beta   90.00
_cell.angle_gamma   90.00
#
_symmetry.space_group_name_H-M   'P 1'
#
loop_
_entity.id
_entity.type
_entity.pdbx_description
1 polymer ?
#
loop_
_entity_poly.entity_id
_entity_poly.type
_entity_poly.pdbx_seq_one_letter_code
_entity_poly.pdbx_strand_id
1 'polypeptide(L)'
;MRIPQSIRQRGFRKWYERELMIGHSHLVLLLLCTLGFIGGLEAFSAPGAERLLVAASLLAAAIIGVLALRRYLFVLTRAEFIANQAVCPQCAVYARWLVEGDDAQGGGVRMQVCCRACSHRWQIAW
;
A
#
# COMPACT_ATOMS: atom_id res chain seq x y z
N MET A 1 3.71 -6.59 -11.07
CA MET A 1 2.85 -7.80 -11.09
C MET A 1 1.42 -7.38 -11.35
N ARG A 2 0.67 -8.11 -12.18
CA ARG A 2 -0.77 -7.81 -12.38
C ARG A 2 -1.55 -8.25 -11.13
N ILE A 3 -2.21 -7.31 -10.46
CA ILE A 3 -3.01 -7.58 -9.25
C ILE A 3 -3.99 -8.75 -9.42
N PRO A 4 -4.75 -8.85 -10.53
CA PRO A 4 -5.71 -9.94 -10.74
C PRO A 4 -5.06 -11.32 -10.63
N GLN A 5 -3.85 -11.49 -11.19
CA GLN A 5 -3.12 -12.76 -11.14
C GLN A 5 -2.69 -13.10 -9.71
N SER A 6 -2.21 -12.11 -8.94
CA SER A 6 -1.79 -12.31 -7.56
C SER A 6 -2.97 -12.67 -6.63
N ILE A 7 -4.12 -12.03 -6.82
CA ILE A 7 -5.35 -12.34 -6.09
C ILE A 7 -5.87 -13.74 -6.50
N ARG A 8 -5.83 -14.08 -7.80
CA ARG A 8 -6.25 -15.40 -8.29
C ARG A 8 -5.43 -16.55 -7.69
N GLN A 9 -4.11 -16.36 -7.56
CA GLN A 9 -3.21 -17.40 -7.03
C GLN A 9 -3.29 -17.57 -5.51
N ARG A 10 -3.38 -16.46 -4.76
CA ARG A 10 -3.24 -16.49 -3.28
C ARG A 10 -4.54 -16.27 -2.53
N GLY A 11 -5.60 -15.83 -3.24
CA GLY A 11 -6.84 -15.35 -2.65
C GLY A 11 -6.73 -13.90 -2.18
N PHE A 12 -7.86 -13.21 -2.19
CA PHE A 12 -7.95 -11.78 -1.81
C PHE A 12 -7.41 -11.53 -0.40
N ARG A 13 -7.78 -12.37 0.58
CA ARG A 13 -7.35 -12.19 1.98
C ARG A 13 -5.82 -12.19 2.15
N LYS A 14 -5.12 -13.20 1.62
CA LYS A 14 -3.65 -13.28 1.72
C LYS A 14 -2.96 -12.17 0.93
N TRP A 15 -3.56 -11.75 -0.19
CA TRP A 15 -3.06 -10.61 -0.96
C TRP A 15 -3.20 -9.31 -0.15
N TYR A 16 -4.36 -9.06 0.44
CA TYR A 16 -4.63 -7.89 1.27
C TYR A 16 -3.73 -7.83 2.50
N GLU A 17 -3.55 -8.94 3.22
CA GLU A 17 -2.60 -9.04 4.35
C GLU A 17 -1.17 -8.68 3.94
N ARG A 18 -0.72 -9.13 2.76
CA ARG A 18 0.61 -8.79 2.24
C ARG A 18 0.73 -7.31 1.88
N GLU A 19 -0.29 -6.75 1.25
CA GLU A 19 -0.33 -5.32 0.91
C GLU A 19 -0.28 -4.47 2.17
N LEU A 20 -1.00 -4.88 3.23
CA LEU A 20 -0.94 -4.26 4.55
C LEU A 20 0.47 -4.30 5.14
N MET A 21 1.13 -5.46 5.10
CA MET A 21 2.50 -5.63 5.61
C MET A 21 3.52 -4.75 4.87
N ILE A 22 3.36 -4.60 3.55
CA ILE A 22 4.19 -3.69 2.73
C ILE A 22 3.93 -2.23 3.12
N GLY A 23 2.67 -1.85 3.37
CA GLY A 23 2.36 -0.53 3.92
C GLY A 23 3.07 -0.30 5.27
N HIS A 24 2.98 -1.24 6.20
CA HIS A 24 3.57 -1.10 7.52
C HIS A 24 5.10 -0.98 7.50
N SER A 25 5.80 -1.62 6.54
CA SER A 25 7.26 -1.44 6.45
C SER A 25 7.65 -0.02 6.05
N HIS A 26 6.86 0.65 5.21
CA HIS A 26 7.04 2.08 4.92
C HIS A 26 6.74 2.97 6.12
N LEU A 27 5.78 2.59 6.97
CA LEU A 27 5.53 3.28 8.24
C LEU A 27 6.72 3.13 9.20
N VAL A 28 7.30 1.93 9.30
CA VAL A 28 8.52 1.72 10.10
C VAL A 28 9.68 2.57 9.56
N LEU A 29 9.87 2.61 8.23
CA LEU A 29 10.89 3.47 7.62
C LEU A 29 10.66 4.96 7.94
N LEU A 30 9.40 5.42 7.86
CA LEU A 30 9.04 6.79 8.25
C LEU A 30 9.38 7.08 9.71
N LEU A 31 9.10 6.13 10.62
CA LEU A 31 9.45 6.27 12.05
C LEU A 31 10.97 6.37 12.25
N LEU A 32 11.75 5.52 11.58
CA LEU A 32 13.21 5.57 11.65
C LEU A 32 13.77 6.88 11.08
N CYS A 33 13.24 7.37 9.96
CA CYS A 33 13.62 8.67 9.40
C CYS A 33 13.26 9.82 10.36
N THR A 34 12.12 9.75 11.03
CA THR A 34 11.69 10.77 12.00
C THR A 34 12.59 10.78 13.23
N LEU A 35 12.93 9.60 13.77
CA LEU A 35 13.88 9.47 14.88
C LEU A 35 15.27 10.00 14.50
N GLY A 36 15.78 9.63 13.33
CA GLY A 36 17.04 10.14 12.81
C GLY A 36 17.04 11.65 12.59
N PHE A 37 15.91 12.20 12.15
CA PHE A 37 15.75 13.65 11.99
C PHE A 37 15.77 14.37 13.34
N ILE A 38 15.02 13.89 14.33
CA ILE A 38 14.99 14.48 15.67
C ILE A 38 16.38 14.41 16.32
N GLY A 39 17.04 13.25 16.27
CA GLY A 39 18.41 13.11 16.81
C GLY A 39 19.44 13.97 16.06
N GLY A 40 19.29 14.12 14.75
CA GLY A 40 20.14 15.00 13.94
C GLY A 40 19.98 16.48 14.29
N LEU A 41 18.79 16.92 14.72
CA LEU A 41 18.56 18.30 15.16
C LEU A 41 19.35 18.62 16.43
N GLU A 42 19.44 17.67 17.37
CA GLU A 42 20.25 17.82 18.59
C GLU A 42 21.75 17.93 18.24
N ALA A 43 22.22 17.17 17.24
CA ALA A 43 23.60 17.22 16.79
C ALA A 43 23.94 18.50 15.99
N PHE A 44 22.94 19.18 15.41
CA PHE A 44 23.16 20.35 14.54
C PHE A 44 23.67 21.59 15.28
N SER A 45 23.54 21.65 16.61
CA SER A 45 24.06 22.76 17.42
C SER A 45 25.59 22.74 17.60
N ALA A 46 26.28 21.67 17.22
CA ALA A 46 27.74 21.59 17.31
C ALA A 46 28.44 22.37 16.17
N PRO A 47 29.38 23.29 16.46
CA PRO A 47 30.14 23.99 15.43
C PRO A 47 31.29 23.14 14.86
N GLY A 48 31.43 23.11 13.53
CA GLY A 48 32.53 22.41 12.86
C GLY A 48 32.21 21.96 11.43
N ALA A 49 33.19 21.35 10.76
CA ALA A 49 33.02 20.77 9.41
C ALA A 49 31.94 19.67 9.35
N GLU A 50 31.65 19.02 10.49
CA GLU A 50 30.60 18.01 10.62
C GLU A 50 29.19 18.57 10.46
N ARG A 51 29.00 19.89 10.63
CA ARG A 51 27.69 20.53 10.49
C ARG A 51 27.10 20.37 9.10
N LEU A 52 27.94 20.34 8.05
CA LEU A 52 27.50 20.11 6.68
C LEU A 52 27.00 18.66 6.50
N LEU A 53 27.68 17.69 7.12
CA LEU A 53 27.26 16.29 7.12
C LEU A 53 25.94 16.10 7.88
N VAL A 54 25.80 16.74 9.05
CA VAL A 54 24.55 16.73 9.83
C VAL A 54 23.41 17.36 9.02
N ALA A 55 23.63 18.52 8.39
CA ALA A 55 22.62 19.15 7.53
C ALA A 55 22.20 18.24 6.36
N ALA A 56 23.17 17.60 5.69
CA ALA A 56 22.89 16.66 4.61
C ALA A 56 22.08 15.45 5.09
N SER A 57 22.41 14.92 6.28
CA SER A 57 21.68 13.80 6.88
C SER A 57 20.24 14.16 7.26
N LEU A 58 20.00 15.38 7.77
CA LEU A 58 18.67 15.90 8.06
C LEU A 58 17.83 16.03 6.80
N LEU A 59 18.40 16.59 5.73
CA LEU A 59 17.74 16.70 4.43
C LEU A 59 17.41 15.31 3.86
N ALA A 60 18.36 14.38 3.92
CA ALA A 60 18.13 13.01 3.48
C ALA A 60 17.02 12.32 4.28
N ALA A 61 17.03 12.43 5.61
CA ALA A 61 16.00 11.87 6.48
C ALA A 61 14.61 12.48 6.19
N ALA A 62 14.53 13.78 5.97
CA ALA A 62 13.28 14.46 5.62
C ALA A 62 12.74 13.99 4.26
N ILE A 63 13.60 13.96 3.22
CA ILE A 63 13.20 13.53 1.87
C ILE A 63 12.75 12.06 1.88
N ILE A 64 13.53 11.18 2.48
CA ILE A 64 13.21 9.74 2.55
C ILE A 64 11.94 9.54 3.37
N GLY A 65 11.76 10.25 4.48
CA GLY A 65 10.53 10.22 5.28
C GLY A 65 9.30 10.61 4.47
N VAL A 66 9.34 11.73 3.75
CA VAL A 66 8.22 12.17 2.88
C VAL A 66 7.92 11.14 1.79
N LEU A 67 8.94 10.56 1.16
CA LEU A 67 8.74 9.50 0.16
C LEU A 67 8.14 8.23 0.76
N ALA A 68 8.58 7.83 1.95
CA ALA A 68 8.04 6.69 2.68
C ALA A 68 6.56 6.91 3.03
N LEU A 69 6.20 8.11 3.52
CA LEU A 69 4.82 8.47 3.83
C LEU A 69 3.93 8.45 2.58
N ARG A 70 4.38 9.06 1.47
CA ARG A 70 3.62 9.04 0.21
C ARG A 70 3.39 7.62 -0.29
N ARG A 71 4.41 6.76 -0.19
CA ARG A 71 4.30 5.35 -0.57
C ARG A 71 3.36 4.58 0.35
N TYR A 72 3.44 4.79 1.64
CA TYR A 72 2.53 4.21 2.63
C TYR A 72 1.07 4.55 2.32
N LEU A 73 0.75 5.84 2.17
CA LEU A 73 -0.62 6.29 1.89
C LEU A 73 -1.13 5.73 0.57
N PHE A 74 -0.31 5.72 -0.48
CA PHE A 74 -0.69 5.18 -1.78
C PHE A 74 -1.09 3.69 -1.71
N VAL A 75 -0.28 2.87 -1.02
CA VAL A 75 -0.56 1.44 -0.84
C VAL A 75 -1.84 1.24 -0.03
N LEU A 76 -2.00 2.01 1.05
CA LEU A 76 -3.17 1.92 1.93
C LEU A 76 -4.47 2.29 1.21
N THR A 77 -4.51 3.45 0.55
CA THR A 77 -5.69 3.94 -0.17
C THR A 77 -6.10 2.99 -1.28
N ARG A 78 -5.13 2.41 -2.00
CA ARG A 78 -5.43 1.43 -3.04
C ARG A 78 -6.01 0.14 -2.47
N ALA A 79 -5.42 -0.38 -1.40
CA ALA A 79 -5.90 -1.60 -0.75
C ALA A 79 -7.33 -1.41 -0.22
N GLU A 80 -7.60 -0.25 0.38
CA GLU A 80 -8.92 0.14 0.89
C GLU A 80 -9.95 0.30 -0.24
N PHE A 81 -9.57 0.93 -1.34
CA PHE A 81 -10.44 1.07 -2.52
C PHE A 81 -10.90 -0.29 -3.06
N ILE A 82 -10.01 -1.27 -3.13
CA ILE A 82 -10.36 -2.63 -3.58
C ILE A 82 -11.15 -3.38 -2.49
N ALA A 83 -10.80 -3.19 -1.21
CA ALA A 83 -11.51 -3.81 -0.09
C ALA A 83 -12.97 -3.35 0.03
N ASN A 84 -13.25 -2.07 -0.20
CA ASN A 84 -14.60 -1.52 -0.22
C ASN A 84 -15.48 -2.13 -1.33
N GLN A 85 -14.87 -2.61 -2.42
CA GLN A 85 -15.54 -3.32 -3.51
C GLN A 85 -15.54 -4.85 -3.35
N ALA A 86 -14.93 -5.38 -2.29
CA ALA A 86 -14.74 -6.82 -2.06
C ALA A 86 -15.93 -7.49 -1.37
N VAL A 87 -17.05 -6.78 -1.18
CA VAL A 87 -18.31 -7.28 -0.63
C VAL A 87 -19.21 -7.73 -1.78
N CYS A 88 -19.79 -8.92 -1.68
CA CYS A 88 -20.76 -9.39 -2.66
C CYS A 88 -22.08 -8.59 -2.55
N PRO A 89 -22.61 -8.00 -3.63
CA PRO A 89 -23.84 -7.21 -3.58
C PRO A 89 -25.10 -8.06 -3.31
N GLN A 90 -25.05 -9.37 -3.55
CA GLN A 90 -26.21 -10.27 -3.39
C GLN A 90 -26.29 -10.91 -1.99
N CYS A 91 -25.17 -11.38 -1.43
CA CYS A 91 -25.16 -12.12 -0.15
C CYS A 91 -24.39 -11.41 0.97
N ALA A 92 -23.89 -10.20 0.72
CA ALA A 92 -23.11 -9.38 1.65
C ALA A 92 -21.86 -10.08 2.21
N VAL A 93 -21.41 -11.19 1.60
CA VAL A 93 -20.23 -11.91 2.07
C VAL A 93 -18.97 -11.14 1.71
N TYR A 94 -18.15 -10.86 2.71
CA TYR A 94 -16.87 -10.17 2.53
C TYR A 94 -15.77 -11.14 2.09
N ALA A 95 -14.93 -10.71 1.14
CA ALA A 95 -13.67 -11.36 0.76
C ALA A 95 -13.76 -12.85 0.33
N ARG A 96 -14.96 -13.38 0.06
CA ARG A 96 -15.20 -14.76 -0.40
C ARG A 96 -15.53 -14.81 -1.89
N TRP A 97 -14.56 -14.47 -2.72
CA TRP A 97 -14.68 -14.46 -4.18
C TRP A 97 -13.39 -14.90 -4.88
N LEU A 98 -13.52 -15.25 -6.17
CA LEU A 98 -12.44 -15.64 -7.08
C LEU A 98 -12.39 -14.68 -8.27
N VAL A 99 -11.20 -14.42 -8.80
CA VAL A 99 -11.01 -13.68 -10.06
C VAL A 99 -11.15 -14.65 -11.23
N GLU A 100 -12.11 -14.40 -12.11
CA GLU A 100 -12.34 -15.19 -13.32
C GLU A 100 -11.56 -14.65 -14.53
N GLY A 101 -11.42 -13.32 -14.64
CA GLY A 101 -10.70 -12.68 -15.75
C GLY A 101 -10.38 -11.21 -15.51
N ASP A 102 -9.48 -10.65 -16.31
CA ASP A 102 -9.19 -9.22 -16.39
C ASP A 102 -9.79 -8.64 -17.67
N ASP A 103 -10.69 -7.67 -17.53
CA ASP A 103 -11.30 -6.98 -18.66
C ASP A 103 -10.48 -5.71 -18.93
N ALA A 104 -9.38 -5.88 -19.66
CA ALA A 104 -8.49 -4.79 -20.05
C ALA A 104 -8.97 -4.02 -21.29
N GLN A 105 -10.09 -4.41 -21.90
CA GLN A 105 -10.52 -3.92 -23.22
C GLN A 105 -11.39 -2.65 -23.14
N GLY A 106 -11.96 -2.33 -21.97
CA GLY A 106 -12.89 -1.22 -21.78
C GLY A 106 -12.32 -0.02 -21.02
N GLY A 107 -11.18 0.54 -21.44
CA GLY A 107 -10.66 1.86 -20.99
C GLY A 107 -10.35 2.05 -19.49
N GLY A 108 -10.70 1.09 -18.64
CA GLY A 108 -10.50 1.09 -17.19
C GLY A 108 -10.02 -0.28 -16.71
N VAL A 109 -9.19 -0.28 -15.68
CA VAL A 109 -8.56 -1.49 -15.17
C VAL A 109 -9.57 -2.24 -14.27
N ARG A 110 -10.37 -3.14 -14.87
CA ARG A 110 -11.49 -3.88 -14.22
C ARG A 110 -11.38 -5.40 -14.34
N MET A 111 -11.88 -6.12 -13.32
CA MET A 111 -11.60 -7.54 -13.08
C MET A 111 -12.91 -8.15 -12.71
N GLN A 112 -13.19 -9.25 -13.38
CA GLN A 112 -14.39 -10.00 -13.14
C GLN A 112 -14.17 -10.95 -11.98
N VAL A 113 -15.02 -10.83 -10.98
CA VAL A 113 -14.97 -11.64 -9.77
C VAL A 113 -16.29 -12.39 -9.59
N CYS A 114 -16.20 -13.56 -8.99
CA CYS A 114 -17.34 -14.45 -8.73
C CYS A 114 -17.40 -14.83 -7.26
N CYS A 115 -18.57 -14.68 -6.65
CA CYS A 115 -18.82 -15.06 -5.27
C CYS A 115 -18.71 -16.57 -5.09
N ARG A 116 -18.00 -17.04 -4.06
CA ARG A 116 -17.98 -18.47 -3.71
C ARG A 116 -19.25 -18.95 -2.99
N ALA A 117 -20.04 -18.04 -2.42
CA ALA A 117 -21.22 -18.40 -1.63
C ALA A 117 -22.51 -18.44 -2.46
N CYS A 118 -22.70 -17.48 -3.38
CA CYS A 118 -23.92 -17.34 -4.18
C CYS A 118 -23.67 -17.37 -5.70
N SER A 119 -22.43 -17.57 -6.15
CA SER A 119 -22.04 -17.58 -7.57
C SER A 119 -22.36 -16.29 -8.35
N HIS A 120 -22.68 -15.20 -7.65
CA HIS A 120 -22.90 -13.89 -8.25
C HIS A 120 -21.61 -13.31 -8.83
N ARG A 121 -21.67 -12.75 -10.03
CA ARG A 121 -20.51 -12.14 -10.71
C ARG A 121 -20.63 -10.62 -10.72
N TRP A 122 -19.54 -9.94 -10.38
CA TRP A 122 -19.45 -8.48 -10.47
C TRP A 122 -18.06 -8.03 -10.91
N GLN A 123 -17.89 -6.73 -11.12
CA GLN A 123 -16.63 -6.12 -11.53
C GLN A 123 -16.06 -5.29 -10.38
N ILE A 124 -14.74 -5.40 -10.17
CA ILE A 124 -13.97 -4.58 -9.22
C ILE A 124 -12.94 -3.75 -10.01
N ALA A 125 -12.75 -2.48 -9.65
CA ALA A 125 -11.70 -1.61 -10.17
C ALA A 125 -10.45 -1.60 -9.23
N TRP A 126 -9.22 -1.46 -9.76
CA TRP A 126 -7.94 -1.43 -8.99
C TRP A 126 -6.82 -0.54 -9.58
#